data_AF-A0A8J7S249-F1
#
_entry.id   AF-A0A8J7S249-F1
#
_cell.length_a   1.000
_cell.length_b   1.000
_cell.length_c   1.000
_cell.angle_alpha   90.00
_cell.angle_beta   90.00
_cell.angle_gamma   90.00
#
_symmetry.space_group_name_H-M   'P 1'
#
loop_
_entity.id
_entity.type
_entity.pdbx_description
1 polymer ?
#
loop_
_entity_poly.entity_id
_entity_poly.type
_entity_poly.pdbx_seq_one_letter_code
_entity_poly.pdbx_strand_id
1 'polypeptide(L)'
;MRTEGLRVIAAKEFRDHIRSRRFHILLGIFLIIAVVGLIDGSIQYNKQIDDYNDRLAQVSDDEIMPGYFGWKPSILSAFFKMSMLITTVGVVLGCAMGFDLISREKESKSLKILLSHPVYRDEVINGKALGGIAAIALAMGIVLALSFAIILIFGIVPNLDESVRILLFGGLSFLLIFSYFAIALFMSTVAKDSSNALIYTLIIFIVLSTLIPAIAANESVMNAVIGEPPEFPNMDDKFSANGVVISAPVEGLEEPSEIDLAWEEYEEKSDAYWKKRHTFTDTVNLISPSYNYQEMAMALTNPQLAVTLQSYGFNDPYDEPPESGLAVLGDLIGDLAKNILALFVIPAAFFGLAWIRFMREDIR
;
A
#
# COMPACT_ATOMS: atom_id res chain seq x y z
N MET A 1 -39.37 -1.33 -10.41
CA MET A 1 -39.61 -1.46 -8.96
C MET A 1 -38.53 -2.28 -8.20
N ARG A 2 -37.52 -2.90 -8.84
CA ARG A 2 -36.43 -3.65 -8.16
C ARG A 2 -35.29 -2.82 -7.54
N THR A 3 -35.28 -1.50 -7.73
CA THR A 3 -34.17 -0.63 -7.28
C THR A 3 -34.58 0.34 -6.17
N GLU A 4 -35.87 0.46 -5.87
CA GLU A 4 -36.36 1.39 -4.85
C GLU A 4 -35.98 0.92 -3.44
N GLY A 5 -36.17 -0.37 -3.13
CA GLY A 5 -35.77 -0.97 -1.85
C GLY A 5 -34.27 -0.82 -1.59
N LEU A 6 -33.45 -1.21 -2.56
CA LEU A 6 -31.99 -1.07 -2.51
C LEU A 6 -31.54 0.36 -2.20
N ARG A 7 -32.06 1.35 -2.95
CA ARG A 7 -31.67 2.75 -2.79
C ARG A 7 -32.09 3.30 -1.42
N VAL A 8 -33.28 2.96 -0.95
CA VAL A 8 -33.79 3.40 0.36
C VAL A 8 -32.92 2.85 1.48
N ILE A 9 -32.55 1.57 1.41
CA ILE A 9 -31.66 0.93 2.40
C ILE A 9 -30.28 1.58 2.36
N ALA A 10 -29.67 1.72 1.18
CA ALA A 10 -28.35 2.33 1.04
C ALA A 10 -28.32 3.77 1.58
N ALA A 11 -29.32 4.60 1.25
CA ALA A 11 -29.40 5.98 1.74
C ALA A 11 -29.60 6.05 3.26
N LYS A 12 -30.39 5.14 3.83
CA LYS A 12 -30.58 5.03 5.27
C LYS A 12 -29.27 4.64 5.96
N GLU A 13 -28.61 3.59 5.50
CA GLU A 13 -27.36 3.09 6.10
C GLU A 13 -26.22 4.11 5.99
N PHE A 14 -26.10 4.78 4.84
CA PHE A 14 -25.16 5.90 4.68
C PHE A 14 -25.40 7.02 5.70
N ARG A 15 -26.67 7.42 5.90
CA ARG A 15 -27.05 8.44 6.88
C ARG A 15 -26.76 7.98 8.31
N ASP A 16 -27.03 6.71 8.62
CA ASP A 16 -26.82 6.14 9.94
C ASP A 16 -25.33 6.06 10.27
N HIS A 17 -24.48 5.70 9.29
CA HIS A 17 -23.03 5.77 9.43
C HIS A 17 -22.55 7.19 9.69
N ILE A 18 -22.92 8.15 8.84
CA ILE A 18 -22.44 9.54 8.95
C ILE A 18 -22.85 10.18 10.26
N ARG A 19 -24.05 9.89 10.78
CA ARG A 19 -24.53 10.44 12.05
C ARG A 19 -24.00 9.68 13.27
N SER A 20 -23.29 8.57 13.08
CA SER A 20 -22.79 7.79 14.20
C SER A 20 -21.61 8.51 14.87
N ARG A 21 -21.62 8.54 16.22
CA ARG A 21 -20.48 9.07 17.00
C ARG A 21 -19.18 8.33 16.67
N ARG A 22 -19.29 7.02 16.41
CA ARG A 22 -18.15 6.15 16.05
C ARG A 22 -17.49 6.62 14.76
N PHE A 23 -18.28 6.89 13.72
CA PHE A 23 -17.77 7.41 12.45
C PHE A 23 -17.07 8.75 12.64
N HIS A 24 -17.66 9.70 13.38
CA HIS A 24 -17.02 11.00 13.61
C HIS A 24 -15.71 10.90 14.40
N ILE A 25 -15.62 10.01 15.40
CA ILE A 25 -14.37 9.78 16.14
C ILE A 25 -13.30 9.20 15.23
N LEU A 26 -13.64 8.16 14.46
CA LEU A 26 -12.69 7.52 13.56
C LEU A 26 -12.27 8.44 12.41
N LEU A 27 -13.21 9.19 11.83
CA LEU A 27 -12.93 10.21 10.82
C LEU A 27 -12.02 11.30 11.40
N GLY A 28 -12.28 11.77 12.63
CA GLY A 28 -11.43 12.76 13.30
C GLY A 28 -10.00 12.26 13.49
N ILE A 29 -9.83 11.01 13.96
CA ILE A 29 -8.51 10.38 14.09
C ILE A 29 -7.84 10.23 12.72
N PHE A 30 -8.60 9.79 11.71
CA PHE A 30 -8.12 9.61 10.35
C PHE A 30 -7.64 10.94 9.73
N LEU A 31 -8.39 12.02 9.94
CA LEU A 31 -8.02 13.36 9.49
C LEU A 31 -6.78 13.86 10.22
N ILE A 32 -6.72 13.79 11.56
CA ILE A 32 -5.56 14.24 12.34
C ILE A 32 -4.29 13.56 11.83
N ILE A 33 -4.37 12.24 11.62
CA ILE A 33 -3.22 11.45 11.24
C ILE A 33 -2.83 11.70 9.77
N ALA A 34 -3.80 11.88 8.86
CA ALA A 34 -3.53 12.30 7.49
C ALA A 34 -2.86 13.68 7.44
N VAL A 35 -3.33 14.63 8.25
CA VAL A 35 -2.74 15.97 8.38
C VAL A 35 -1.30 15.87 8.88
N VAL A 36 -1.07 15.17 9.98
CA VAL A 36 0.27 15.01 10.57
C VAL A 36 1.22 14.34 9.58
N GLY A 37 0.80 13.25 8.94
CA GLY A 37 1.62 12.53 7.97
C GLY A 37 1.98 13.38 6.75
N LEU A 38 1.04 14.21 6.27
CA LEU A 38 1.28 15.07 5.11
C LEU A 38 2.11 16.31 5.47
N ILE A 39 1.95 16.88 6.66
CA ILE A 39 2.82 17.96 7.16
C ILE A 39 4.26 17.44 7.26
N ASP A 40 4.47 16.29 7.92
CA ASP A 40 5.80 15.67 8.06
C ASP A 40 6.41 15.37 6.68
N GLY A 41 5.62 14.77 5.80
CA GLY A 41 6.05 14.49 4.42
C GLY A 41 6.34 15.75 3.61
N SER A 42 5.57 16.83 3.76
CA SER A 42 5.80 18.09 3.03
C SER A 42 7.08 18.79 3.52
N ILE A 43 7.35 18.76 4.82
CA ILE A 43 8.62 19.25 5.39
C ILE A 43 9.80 18.43 4.82
N GLN A 44 9.65 17.11 4.79
CA GLN A 44 10.68 16.22 4.25
C GLN A 44 10.90 16.45 2.75
N TYR A 45 9.84 16.64 1.96
CA TYR A 45 9.92 16.96 0.54
C TYR A 45 10.66 18.28 0.29
N ASN A 46 10.32 19.35 1.02
CA ASN A 46 11.00 20.64 0.87
C ASN A 46 12.49 20.50 1.16
N LYS A 47 12.86 19.78 2.22
CA LYS A 47 14.27 19.48 2.51
C LYS A 47 14.95 18.71 1.37
N GLN A 48 14.29 17.70 0.79
CA GLN A 48 14.84 16.94 -0.34
C GLN A 48 15.06 17.83 -1.58
N ILE A 49 14.15 18.76 -1.85
CA ILE A 49 14.29 19.71 -2.96
C ILE A 49 15.41 20.72 -2.70
N ASP A 50 15.52 21.23 -1.48
CA ASP A 50 16.59 22.16 -1.10
C ASP A 50 17.96 21.48 -1.22
N ASP A 51 18.11 20.27 -0.66
CA ASP A 51 19.32 19.46 -0.77
C ASP A 51 19.68 19.16 -2.25
N TYR A 52 18.68 18.90 -3.10
CA TYR A 52 18.86 18.68 -4.54
C TYR A 52 19.34 19.96 -5.26
N ASN A 53 18.75 21.11 -4.96
CA ASN A 53 19.14 22.39 -5.56
C ASN A 53 20.54 22.83 -5.13
N ASP A 54 20.90 22.63 -3.85
CA ASP A 54 22.23 22.94 -3.31
C ASP A 54 23.31 22.10 -3.98
N ARG A 55 23.02 20.84 -4.27
CA ARG A 55 23.92 19.95 -5.03
C ARG A 55 24.11 20.43 -6.46
N LEU A 56 23.03 20.79 -7.16
CA LEU A 56 23.12 21.34 -8.52
C LEU A 56 23.91 22.65 -8.57
N ALA A 57 23.81 23.49 -7.55
CA ALA A 57 24.55 24.76 -7.48
C ALA A 57 26.07 24.57 -7.28
N GLN A 58 26.54 23.40 -6.85
CA GLN A 58 27.95 23.11 -6.56
C GLN A 58 28.70 22.46 -7.74
N VAL A 59 28.01 22.20 -8.86
CA VAL A 59 28.54 21.47 -10.03
C VAL A 59 28.69 22.43 -11.21
N SER A 60 29.86 22.43 -11.86
CA SER A 60 30.03 23.06 -13.17
C SER A 60 29.31 22.23 -14.24
N ASP A 61 28.68 22.89 -15.23
CA ASP A 61 27.84 22.28 -16.29
C ASP A 61 28.42 21.00 -16.96
N ASP A 62 29.75 20.81 -16.91
CA ASP A 62 30.47 19.70 -17.55
C ASP A 62 30.58 18.40 -16.69
N GLU A 63 30.13 18.39 -15.42
CA GLU A 63 30.30 17.24 -14.47
C GLU A 63 28.99 16.70 -13.88
N ILE A 64 27.81 16.98 -14.48
CA ILE A 64 26.54 16.48 -13.96
C ILE A 64 26.44 14.96 -14.15
N MET A 65 26.80 14.19 -13.13
CA MET A 65 26.50 12.76 -13.01
C MET A 65 25.18 12.57 -12.21
N PRO A 66 24.05 12.26 -12.86
CA PRO A 66 22.74 12.20 -12.20
C PRO A 66 22.68 11.23 -11.02
N GLY A 67 23.38 10.09 -11.10
CA GLY A 67 23.45 9.11 -10.01
C GLY A 67 24.24 9.60 -8.79
N TYR A 68 25.22 10.50 -8.96
CA TYR A 68 26.04 11.03 -7.86
C TYR A 68 25.34 12.14 -7.08
N PHE A 69 24.58 13.00 -7.78
CA PHE A 69 23.88 14.14 -7.15
C PHE A 69 22.48 13.78 -6.64
N GLY A 70 21.93 12.63 -7.06
CA GLY A 70 20.61 12.17 -6.68
C GLY A 70 19.52 12.77 -7.56
N TRP A 71 18.44 12.02 -7.74
CA TRP A 71 17.35 12.40 -8.64
C TRP A 71 16.41 13.44 -8.01
N LYS A 72 15.76 14.24 -8.86
CA LYS A 72 14.78 15.22 -8.41
C LYS A 72 13.64 14.51 -7.66
N PRO A 73 13.34 14.90 -6.41
CA PRO A 73 12.28 14.25 -5.64
C PRO A 73 10.89 14.57 -6.21
N SER A 74 10.01 13.57 -6.16
CA SER A 74 8.60 13.68 -6.54
C SER A 74 7.78 14.36 -5.43
N ILE A 75 6.85 15.25 -5.78
CA ILE A 75 5.91 15.87 -4.82
C ILE A 75 5.15 14.82 -4.01
N LEU A 76 4.83 13.69 -4.64
CA LEU A 76 4.11 12.62 -3.95
C LEU A 76 4.92 11.98 -2.82
N SER A 77 6.23 12.23 -2.70
CA SER A 77 7.01 11.74 -1.55
C SER A 77 6.46 12.31 -0.23
N ALA A 78 5.81 13.47 -0.27
CA ALA A 78 5.07 14.04 0.85
C ALA A 78 3.90 13.15 1.34
N PHE A 79 3.38 12.27 0.49
CA PHE A 79 2.31 11.33 0.84
C PHE A 79 2.83 9.99 1.38
N PHE A 80 4.14 9.74 1.36
CA PHE A 80 4.72 8.46 1.79
C PHE A 80 4.43 8.16 3.27
N LYS A 81 4.62 9.14 4.15
CA LYS A 81 4.29 8.97 5.58
C LYS A 81 2.80 8.82 5.83
N MET A 82 1.99 9.57 5.08
CA MET A 82 0.54 9.42 5.09
C MET A 82 0.10 8.01 4.66
N SER A 83 0.76 7.39 3.68
CA SER A 83 0.44 6.04 3.22
C SER A 83 0.58 5.00 4.34
N MET A 84 1.70 5.04 5.09
CA MET A 84 1.94 4.15 6.24
C MET A 84 0.85 4.29 7.31
N LEU A 85 0.44 5.53 7.56
CA LEU A 85 -0.57 5.83 8.56
C LEU A 85 -1.98 5.37 8.13
N ILE A 86 -2.31 5.47 6.84
CA ILE A 86 -3.54 4.92 6.26
C ILE A 86 -3.61 3.40 6.46
N THR A 87 -2.50 2.68 6.30
CA THR A 87 -2.41 1.23 6.55
C THR A 87 -2.79 0.85 7.99
N THR A 88 -2.65 1.77 8.94
CA THR A 88 -3.05 1.54 10.33
C THR A 88 -4.49 2.02 10.57
N VAL A 89 -4.76 3.31 10.36
CA VAL A 89 -6.02 3.95 10.79
C VAL A 89 -7.14 3.74 9.79
N GLY A 90 -6.83 3.80 8.50
CA GLY A 90 -7.81 3.55 7.43
C GLY A 90 -8.35 2.13 7.53
N VAL A 91 -7.49 1.16 7.83
CA VAL A 91 -7.88 -0.23 8.07
C VAL A 91 -8.83 -0.35 9.26
N VAL A 92 -8.51 0.30 10.38
CA VAL A 92 -9.40 0.34 11.56
C VAL A 92 -10.76 0.97 11.22
N LEU A 93 -10.77 2.05 10.43
CA LEU A 93 -12.01 2.67 9.94
C LEU A 93 -12.84 1.68 9.12
N GLY A 94 -12.22 0.96 8.16
CA GLY A 94 -12.90 -0.06 7.36
C GLY A 94 -13.50 -1.18 8.21
N CYS A 95 -12.71 -1.73 9.13
CA CYS A 95 -13.16 -2.74 10.08
C CYS A 95 -14.35 -2.27 10.94
N ALA A 96 -14.22 -1.09 11.54
CA ALA A 96 -15.24 -0.51 12.41
C ALA A 96 -16.54 -0.17 11.67
N MET A 97 -16.45 0.12 10.38
CA MET A 97 -17.60 0.38 9.53
C MET A 97 -18.32 -0.89 9.10
N GLY A 98 -17.66 -2.05 9.05
CA GLY A 98 -18.24 -3.29 8.54
C GLY A 98 -18.65 -4.32 9.58
N PHE A 99 -18.01 -4.34 10.77
CA PHE A 99 -18.13 -5.48 11.69
C PHE A 99 -19.54 -5.71 12.24
N ASP A 100 -20.35 -4.66 12.42
CA ASP A 100 -21.71 -4.76 12.99
C ASP A 100 -22.85 -4.49 11.99
N LEU A 101 -22.57 -4.51 10.68
CA LEU A 101 -23.57 -4.23 9.63
C LEU A 101 -24.76 -5.19 9.64
N ILE A 102 -24.50 -6.47 9.91
CA ILE A 102 -25.49 -7.55 9.90
C ILE A 102 -25.68 -8.12 11.29
N SER A 103 -24.59 -8.38 12.02
CA SER A 103 -24.62 -8.98 13.36
C SER A 103 -25.46 -8.18 14.36
N ARG A 104 -25.51 -6.85 14.25
CA ARG A 104 -26.32 -5.99 15.12
C ARG A 104 -27.82 -6.23 14.94
N GLU A 105 -28.25 -6.49 13.71
CA GLU A 105 -29.65 -6.78 13.40
C GLU A 105 -30.04 -8.22 13.76
N LYS A 106 -29.08 -9.14 13.70
CA LYS A 106 -29.24 -10.50 14.23
C LYS A 106 -29.44 -10.47 15.74
N GLU A 107 -28.57 -9.75 16.46
CA GLU A 107 -28.57 -9.62 17.92
C GLU A 107 -29.86 -8.98 18.43
N SER A 108 -30.33 -7.92 17.76
CA SER A 108 -31.59 -7.24 18.10
C SER A 108 -32.85 -7.94 17.58
N LYS A 109 -32.71 -9.06 16.87
CA LYS A 109 -33.80 -9.79 16.17
C LYS A 109 -34.61 -8.93 15.18
N SER A 110 -34.13 -7.74 14.84
CA SER A 110 -34.79 -6.83 13.91
C SER A 110 -34.69 -7.31 12.46
N LEU A 111 -33.71 -8.17 12.15
CA LEU A 111 -33.53 -8.75 10.82
C LEU A 111 -34.78 -9.53 10.34
N LYS A 112 -35.45 -10.24 11.24
CA LYS A 112 -36.71 -10.96 10.92
C LYS A 112 -37.84 -10.00 10.55
N ILE A 113 -37.90 -8.86 11.22
CA ILE A 113 -38.90 -7.81 10.97
C ILE A 113 -38.62 -7.10 9.64
N LEU A 114 -37.35 -6.86 9.31
CA LEU A 114 -36.98 -6.23 8.05
C LEU A 114 -37.33 -7.11 6.85
N LEU A 115 -37.16 -8.43 6.99
CA LEU A 115 -37.47 -9.42 5.95
C LEU A 115 -38.95 -9.82 5.88
N SER A 116 -39.80 -9.37 6.81
CA SER A 116 -41.26 -9.55 6.71
C SER A 116 -41.94 -8.45 5.89
N HIS A 117 -41.22 -7.36 5.61
CA HIS A 117 -41.63 -6.31 4.67
C HIS A 117 -41.28 -6.72 3.23
N PRO A 118 -41.88 -6.11 2.19
CA PRO A 118 -41.62 -6.45 0.78
C PRO A 118 -40.24 -5.94 0.32
N VAL A 119 -39.17 -6.46 0.93
CA VAL A 119 -37.77 -6.16 0.66
C VAL A 119 -37.03 -7.47 0.45
N TYR A 120 -36.29 -7.58 -0.66
CA TYR A 120 -35.57 -8.81 -0.97
C TYR A 120 -34.23 -8.89 -0.21
N ARG A 121 -33.78 -10.11 0.12
CA ARG A 121 -32.55 -10.34 0.90
C ARG A 121 -31.29 -9.77 0.21
N ASP A 122 -31.23 -9.87 -1.11
CA ASP A 122 -30.15 -9.30 -1.92
C ASP A 122 -30.12 -7.76 -1.86
N GLU A 123 -31.30 -7.11 -1.84
CA GLU A 123 -31.41 -5.66 -1.65
C GLU A 123 -30.89 -5.22 -0.26
N VAL A 124 -31.08 -6.05 0.77
CA VAL A 124 -30.60 -5.74 2.13
C VAL A 124 -29.08 -5.74 2.19
N ILE A 125 -28.43 -6.83 1.76
CA ILE A 125 -26.97 -6.93 1.85
C ILE A 125 -26.26 -5.96 0.91
N ASN A 126 -26.75 -5.81 -0.32
CA ASN A 126 -26.18 -4.85 -1.27
C ASN A 126 -26.43 -3.41 -0.79
N GLY A 127 -27.60 -3.12 -0.23
CA GLY A 127 -27.94 -1.79 0.27
C GLY A 127 -27.04 -1.39 1.44
N LYS A 128 -26.85 -2.30 2.41
CA LYS A 128 -25.95 -2.09 3.55
C LYS A 128 -24.51 -1.88 3.11
N ALA A 129 -24.00 -2.72 2.22
CA ALA A 129 -22.66 -2.58 1.70
C ALA A 129 -22.47 -1.25 0.95
N LEU A 130 -23.39 -0.87 0.07
CA LEU A 130 -23.33 0.40 -0.66
C LEU A 130 -23.38 1.61 0.28
N GLY A 131 -24.18 1.56 1.35
CA GLY A 131 -24.22 2.62 2.36
C GLY A 131 -22.90 2.79 3.10
N GLY A 132 -22.26 1.69 3.50
CA GLY A 132 -20.93 1.69 4.12
C GLY A 132 -19.83 2.14 3.17
N ILE A 133 -19.84 1.64 1.93
CA ILE A 133 -18.91 2.03 0.85
C ILE A 133 -19.00 3.53 0.58
N ALA A 134 -20.20 4.08 0.47
CA ALA A 134 -20.40 5.52 0.25
C ALA A 134 -19.86 6.36 1.42
N ALA A 135 -20.01 5.91 2.67
CA ALA A 135 -19.47 6.60 3.83
C ALA A 135 -17.94 6.56 3.87
N ILE A 136 -17.31 5.44 3.47
CA ILE A 136 -15.86 5.33 3.29
C ILE A 136 -15.38 6.25 2.17
N ALA A 137 -16.06 6.26 1.02
CA ALA A 137 -15.74 7.14 -0.10
C ALA A 137 -15.82 8.62 0.29
N LEU A 138 -16.82 9.01 1.07
CA LEU A 138 -16.92 10.36 1.62
C LEU A 138 -15.74 10.68 2.55
N ALA A 139 -15.42 9.79 3.49
CA ALA A 139 -14.29 9.98 4.40
C ALA A 139 -12.97 10.15 3.62
N MET A 140 -12.74 9.32 2.61
CA MET A 140 -11.55 9.42 1.76
C MET A 140 -11.56 10.70 0.92
N GLY A 141 -12.71 11.11 0.38
CA GLY A 141 -12.84 12.37 -0.36
C GLY A 141 -12.53 13.60 0.50
N ILE A 142 -12.96 13.61 1.77
CA ILE A 142 -12.61 14.67 2.72
C ILE A 142 -11.10 14.68 2.99
N VAL A 143 -10.50 13.51 3.19
CA VAL A 143 -9.04 13.39 3.39
C VAL A 143 -8.27 13.89 2.18
N LEU A 144 -8.66 13.50 0.95
CA LEU A 144 -8.01 13.98 -0.27
C LEU A 144 -8.15 15.50 -0.44
N ALA A 145 -9.34 16.04 -0.22
CA ALA A 145 -9.56 17.49 -0.30
C ALA A 145 -8.69 18.25 0.72
N LEU A 146 -8.57 17.72 1.94
CA LEU A 146 -7.70 18.26 2.97
C LEU A 146 -6.22 18.13 2.58
N SER A 147 -5.82 17.01 1.98
CA SER A 147 -4.46 16.82 1.48
C SER A 147 -4.10 17.86 0.43
N PHE A 148 -4.98 18.11 -0.54
CA PHE A 148 -4.80 19.17 -1.53
C PHE A 148 -4.69 20.56 -0.88
N ALA A 149 -5.49 20.85 0.14
CA ALA A 149 -5.40 22.12 0.85
C ALA A 149 -4.05 22.29 1.57
N ILE A 150 -3.53 21.23 2.18
CA ILE A 150 -2.27 21.27 2.94
C ILE A 150 -1.07 21.49 2.03
N ILE A 151 -0.94 20.72 0.94
CA ILE A 151 0.21 20.88 0.03
C ILE A 151 0.28 22.31 -0.55
N LEU A 152 -0.89 22.92 -0.83
CA LEU A 152 -0.96 24.31 -1.29
C LEU A 152 -0.53 25.32 -0.21
N ILE A 153 -0.83 25.06 1.07
CA ILE A 153 -0.35 25.88 2.20
C ILE A 153 1.18 25.82 2.31
N PHE A 154 1.78 24.67 1.98
CA PHE A 154 3.24 24.50 1.93
C PHE A 154 3.88 25.09 0.67
N GLY A 155 3.12 25.76 -0.19
CA GLY A 155 3.62 26.33 -1.45
C GLY A 155 3.87 25.30 -2.55
N ILE A 156 3.42 24.06 -2.35
CA ILE A 156 3.59 22.96 -3.30
C ILE A 156 2.35 22.95 -4.20
N VAL A 157 2.52 23.33 -5.46
CA VAL A 157 1.44 23.35 -6.46
C VAL A 157 1.60 22.15 -7.40
N PRO A 158 0.75 21.12 -7.31
CA PRO A 158 0.84 19.97 -8.19
C PRO A 158 0.49 20.34 -9.63
N ASN A 159 1.21 19.77 -10.57
CA ASN A 159 0.83 19.78 -11.98
C ASN A 159 -0.30 18.77 -12.25
N LEU A 160 -0.76 18.67 -13.51
CA LEU A 160 -1.86 17.75 -13.88
C LEU A 160 -1.49 16.27 -13.67
N ASP A 161 -0.25 15.89 -13.99
CA ASP A 161 0.27 14.53 -13.82
C ASP A 161 0.26 14.11 -12.34
N GLU A 162 0.82 14.94 -11.48
CA GLU A 162 0.87 14.77 -10.04
C GLU A 162 -0.53 14.76 -9.44
N SER A 163 -1.44 15.61 -9.92
CA SER A 163 -2.83 15.63 -9.50
C SER A 163 -3.54 14.30 -9.79
N VAL A 164 -3.32 13.71 -10.98
CA VAL A 164 -3.87 12.40 -11.33
C VAL A 164 -3.27 11.32 -10.44
N ARG A 165 -1.96 11.35 -10.19
CA ARG A 165 -1.30 10.37 -9.31
C ARG A 165 -1.76 10.48 -7.85
N ILE A 166 -2.06 11.68 -7.35
CA ILE A 166 -2.68 11.89 -6.03
C ILE A 166 -4.09 11.29 -6.00
N LEU A 167 -4.88 11.42 -7.07
CA LEU A 167 -6.18 10.77 -7.17
C LEU A 167 -6.06 9.24 -7.22
N LEU A 168 -5.07 8.69 -7.94
CA LEU A 168 -4.79 7.26 -7.96
C LEU A 168 -4.37 6.73 -6.59
N PHE A 169 -3.49 7.44 -5.89
CA PHE A 169 -3.15 7.17 -4.50
C PHE A 169 -4.42 7.10 -3.63
N GLY A 170 -5.30 8.08 -3.75
CA GLY A 170 -6.58 8.09 -3.04
C GLY A 170 -7.50 6.92 -3.39
N GLY A 171 -7.53 6.52 -4.66
CA GLY A 171 -8.25 5.34 -5.12
C GLY A 171 -7.72 4.04 -4.49
N LEU A 172 -6.40 3.88 -4.41
CA LEU A 172 -5.77 2.73 -3.75
C LEU A 172 -6.02 2.74 -2.25
N SER A 173 -5.93 3.90 -1.59
CA SER A 173 -6.26 4.03 -0.16
C SER A 173 -7.72 3.65 0.09
N PHE A 174 -8.63 4.05 -0.80
CA PHE A 174 -10.03 3.61 -0.74
C PHE A 174 -10.17 2.09 -0.89
N LEU A 175 -9.48 1.47 -1.85
CA LEU A 175 -9.53 0.01 -2.06
C LEU A 175 -8.99 -0.77 -0.85
N LEU A 176 -7.93 -0.27 -0.20
CA LEU A 176 -7.44 -0.83 1.05
C LEU A 176 -8.54 -0.83 2.14
N ILE A 177 -9.13 0.34 2.40
CA ILE A 177 -10.17 0.49 3.43
C ILE A 177 -11.39 -0.38 3.07
N PHE A 178 -11.75 -0.42 1.79
CA PHE A 178 -12.84 -1.23 1.27
C PHE A 178 -12.57 -2.74 1.43
N SER A 179 -11.33 -3.19 1.25
CA SER A 179 -10.92 -4.59 1.48
C SER A 179 -11.23 -5.03 2.91
N TYR A 180 -10.82 -4.23 3.89
CA TYR A 180 -11.08 -4.52 5.31
C TYR A 180 -12.54 -4.35 5.70
N PHE A 181 -13.26 -3.40 5.08
CA PHE A 181 -14.71 -3.31 5.22
C PHE A 181 -15.41 -4.57 4.72
N ALA A 182 -15.03 -5.10 3.55
CA ALA A 182 -15.63 -6.32 2.99
C ALA A 182 -15.34 -7.55 3.86
N ILE A 183 -14.11 -7.66 4.39
CA ILE A 183 -13.74 -8.71 5.36
C ILE A 183 -14.59 -8.59 6.63
N ALA A 184 -14.73 -7.38 7.19
CA ALA A 184 -15.51 -7.13 8.39
C ALA A 184 -17.01 -7.42 8.17
N LEU A 185 -17.56 -7.04 7.01
CA LEU A 185 -18.92 -7.38 6.61
C LEU A 185 -19.12 -8.90 6.52
N PHE A 186 -18.17 -9.63 5.93
CA PHE A 186 -18.22 -11.09 5.91
C PHE A 186 -18.23 -11.66 7.33
N MET A 187 -17.35 -11.21 8.21
CA MET A 187 -17.36 -11.65 9.62
C MET A 187 -18.66 -11.29 10.34
N SER A 188 -19.27 -10.14 10.01
CA SER A 188 -20.60 -9.75 10.50
C SER A 188 -21.71 -10.73 10.06
N THR A 189 -21.61 -11.29 8.85
CA THR A 189 -22.55 -12.32 8.37
C THR A 189 -22.30 -13.69 9.01
N VAL A 190 -21.07 -14.00 9.42
CA VAL A 190 -20.73 -15.29 10.05
C VAL A 190 -21.09 -15.30 11.53
N ALA A 191 -20.86 -14.18 12.22
CA ALA A 191 -21.10 -14.05 13.65
C ALA A 191 -22.60 -14.03 13.99
N LYS A 192 -22.91 -14.50 15.21
CA LYS A 192 -24.26 -14.45 15.79
C LYS A 192 -24.57 -13.10 16.44
N ASP A 193 -23.55 -12.46 17.02
CA ASP A 193 -23.65 -11.26 17.85
C ASP A 193 -22.50 -10.30 17.50
N SER A 194 -22.69 -9.01 17.77
CA SER A 194 -21.74 -7.96 17.34
C SER A 194 -20.37 -8.08 17.99
N SER A 195 -20.30 -8.60 19.22
CA SER A 195 -19.04 -8.85 19.93
C SER A 195 -18.18 -9.91 19.23
N ASN A 196 -18.80 -11.02 18.80
CA ASN A 196 -18.09 -12.08 18.08
C ASN A 196 -17.64 -11.61 16.69
N ALA A 197 -18.47 -10.81 16.00
CA ALA A 197 -18.12 -10.21 14.73
C ALA A 197 -16.87 -9.31 14.84
N LEU A 198 -16.81 -8.50 15.90
CA LEU A 198 -15.65 -7.66 16.19
C LEU A 198 -14.39 -8.49 16.43
N ILE A 199 -14.47 -9.53 17.27
CA ILE A 199 -13.33 -10.40 17.59
C ILE A 199 -12.79 -11.08 16.33
N TYR A 200 -13.67 -11.67 15.50
CA TYR A 200 -13.25 -12.31 14.25
C TYR A 200 -12.60 -11.31 13.28
N THR A 201 -13.19 -10.13 13.16
CA THR A 201 -12.65 -9.03 12.33
C THR A 201 -11.28 -8.59 12.82
N LEU A 202 -11.07 -8.51 14.14
CA LEU A 202 -9.79 -8.10 14.71
C LEU A 202 -8.72 -9.17 14.55
N ILE A 203 -9.05 -10.46 14.72
CA ILE A 203 -8.12 -11.56 14.49
C ILE A 203 -7.66 -11.59 13.04
N ILE A 204 -8.60 -11.53 12.08
CA ILE A 204 -8.25 -11.56 10.66
C ILE A 204 -7.46 -10.30 10.25
N PHE A 205 -7.79 -9.14 10.83
CA PHE A 205 -7.02 -7.91 10.66
C PHE A 205 -5.57 -8.09 11.10
N ILE A 206 -5.32 -8.58 12.32
CA ILE A 206 -3.95 -8.78 12.83
C ILE A 206 -3.17 -9.78 11.98
N VAL A 207 -3.84 -10.88 11.57
CA VAL A 207 -3.21 -11.91 10.74
C VAL A 207 -2.79 -11.34 9.38
N LEU A 208 -3.72 -10.69 8.68
CA LEU A 208 -3.47 -10.19 7.32
C LEU A 208 -2.59 -8.94 7.30
N SER A 209 -2.79 -8.01 8.23
CA SER A 209 -2.07 -6.73 8.21
C SER A 209 -0.70 -6.78 8.87
N THR A 210 -0.47 -7.73 9.78
CA THR A 210 0.73 -7.71 10.63
C THR A 210 1.45 -9.05 10.65
N LEU A 211 0.78 -10.15 11.00
CA LEU A 211 1.49 -11.42 11.21
C LEU A 211 2.07 -11.98 9.90
N ILE A 212 1.31 -11.99 8.81
CA ILE A 212 1.80 -12.50 7.52
C ILE A 212 2.99 -11.67 7.01
N PRO A 213 2.89 -10.32 6.89
CA PRO A 213 4.03 -9.50 6.51
C PRO A 213 5.22 -9.62 7.46
N ALA A 214 4.99 -9.69 8.77
CA ALA A 214 6.06 -9.81 9.75
C ALA A 214 6.82 -11.14 9.66
N ILE A 215 6.11 -12.25 9.38
CA ILE A 215 6.74 -13.56 9.18
C ILE A 215 7.52 -13.57 7.86
N ALA A 216 6.95 -13.01 6.78
CA ALA A 216 7.61 -12.92 5.49
C ALA A 216 8.84 -11.99 5.52
N ALA A 217 8.84 -10.95 6.35
CA ALA A 217 9.98 -10.04 6.49
C ALA A 217 11.06 -10.56 7.47
N ASN A 218 10.80 -11.62 8.24
CA ASN A 218 11.74 -12.08 9.24
C ASN A 218 12.92 -12.83 8.61
N GLU A 219 14.15 -12.34 8.86
CA GLU A 219 15.37 -12.92 8.28
C GLU A 219 15.59 -14.38 8.66
N SER A 220 15.35 -14.75 9.92
CA SER A 220 15.56 -16.13 10.37
C SER A 220 14.59 -17.10 9.70
N VAL A 221 13.32 -16.71 9.58
CA VAL A 221 12.32 -17.50 8.83
C VAL A 221 12.71 -17.57 7.35
N MET A 222 13.12 -16.45 6.76
CA MET A 222 13.48 -16.40 5.35
C MET A 222 14.70 -17.26 5.03
N ASN A 223 15.75 -17.18 5.84
CA ASN A 223 16.98 -17.96 5.65
C ASN A 223 16.70 -19.46 5.82
N ALA A 224 15.79 -19.84 6.73
CA ALA A 224 15.36 -21.23 6.89
C ALA A 224 14.57 -21.78 5.68
N VAL A 225 13.82 -20.92 4.98
CA VAL A 225 13.00 -21.32 3.82
C VAL A 225 13.80 -21.29 2.51
N ILE A 226 14.68 -20.30 2.35
CA ILE A 226 15.32 -19.99 1.06
C ILE A 226 16.79 -20.38 1.02
N GLY A 227 17.47 -20.35 2.17
CA GLY A 227 18.92 -20.51 2.32
C GLY A 227 19.58 -19.22 2.83
N GLU A 228 20.88 -19.31 3.15
CA GLU A 228 21.69 -18.13 3.50
C GLU A 228 22.06 -17.32 2.24
N PRO A 229 22.24 -16.00 2.36
CA PRO A 229 22.72 -15.18 1.25
C PRO A 229 24.13 -15.61 0.81
N PRO A 230 24.49 -15.43 -0.48
CA PRO A 230 25.83 -15.73 -0.96
C PRO A 230 26.90 -14.90 -0.23
N GLU A 231 28.05 -15.53 0.04
CA GLU A 231 29.19 -14.86 0.68
C GLU A 231 29.88 -13.92 -0.31
N PHE A 232 30.34 -12.76 0.19
CA PHE A 232 31.09 -11.81 -0.62
C PHE A 232 32.45 -12.39 -1.05
N PRO A 233 32.94 -12.08 -2.26
CA PRO A 233 34.27 -12.48 -2.70
C PRO A 233 35.36 -11.96 -1.75
N ASN A 234 36.37 -12.80 -1.46
CA ASN A 234 37.52 -12.36 -0.66
C ASN A 234 38.33 -11.30 -1.42
N MET A 235 38.47 -10.13 -0.82
CA MET A 235 39.19 -8.97 -1.40
C MET A 235 40.69 -8.96 -1.06
N ASP A 236 41.19 -10.01 -0.39
CA ASP A 236 42.55 -10.05 0.17
C ASP A 236 43.65 -9.88 -0.90
N ASP A 237 43.37 -10.25 -2.16
CA ASP A 237 44.34 -10.16 -3.26
C ASP A 237 44.58 -8.73 -3.80
N LYS A 238 43.83 -7.71 -3.33
CA LYS A 238 44.07 -6.29 -3.68
C LYS A 238 44.90 -5.51 -2.65
N PHE A 239 45.27 -6.10 -1.51
CA PHE A 239 46.13 -5.41 -0.52
C PHE A 239 47.62 -5.70 -0.76
N SER A 240 48.17 -5.18 -1.86
CA SER A 240 49.63 -5.09 -2.00
C SER A 240 50.17 -3.93 -1.14
N ALA A 241 50.78 -4.28 0.00
CA ALA A 241 51.82 -3.65 0.84
C ALA A 241 52.03 -2.11 0.95
N ASN A 242 51.41 -1.24 0.13
CA ASN A 242 51.69 0.20 0.05
C ASN A 242 50.44 1.10 -0.01
N GLY A 243 49.25 0.59 0.29
CA GLY A 243 48.06 1.42 0.56
C GLY A 243 47.46 2.17 -0.65
N VAL A 244 47.81 1.80 -1.88
CA VAL A 244 47.15 2.30 -3.10
C VAL A 244 46.11 1.29 -3.55
N VAL A 245 44.85 1.70 -3.55
CA VAL A 245 43.73 0.92 -4.10
C VAL A 245 43.84 0.96 -5.62
N ILE A 246 44.13 -0.17 -6.27
CA ILE A 246 43.97 -0.30 -7.72
C ILE A 246 42.50 -0.67 -7.98
N SER A 247 41.66 0.35 -8.03
CA SER A 247 40.25 0.25 -8.44
C SER A 247 40.03 0.71 -9.87
N ALA A 248 41.04 0.58 -10.74
CA ALA A 248 40.90 0.88 -12.17
C ALA A 248 41.21 -0.39 -12.98
N PRO A 249 40.42 -0.69 -14.02
CA PRO A 249 40.80 -1.70 -15.00
C PRO A 249 42.12 -1.24 -15.63
N VAL A 250 43.15 -2.07 -15.54
CA VAL A 250 44.39 -1.81 -16.29
C VAL A 250 44.06 -2.10 -17.75
N GLU A 251 43.97 -1.02 -18.54
CA GLU A 251 43.79 -1.08 -19.99
C GLU A 251 44.86 -2.00 -20.60
N GLY A 252 44.46 -3.17 -21.13
CA GLY A 252 45.36 -4.07 -21.86
C GLY A 252 45.50 -5.52 -21.36
N LEU A 253 44.70 -5.99 -20.39
CA LEU A 253 44.58 -7.43 -20.10
C LEU A 253 43.44 -8.03 -20.94
N GLU A 254 43.77 -8.95 -21.85
CA GLU A 254 42.79 -9.62 -22.73
C GLU A 254 41.90 -10.65 -22.01
N GLU A 255 42.19 -10.98 -20.73
CA GLU A 255 41.42 -11.92 -19.91
C GLU A 255 40.94 -11.26 -18.61
N PRO A 256 39.66 -11.47 -18.20
CA PRO A 256 39.14 -10.97 -16.91
C PRO A 256 40.00 -11.48 -15.76
N SER A 257 40.26 -10.63 -14.75
CA SER A 257 41.02 -11.08 -13.57
C SER A 257 40.22 -12.12 -12.77
N GLU A 258 40.88 -13.00 -12.01
CA GLU A 258 40.20 -13.98 -11.13
C GLU A 258 39.20 -13.30 -10.16
N ILE A 259 39.47 -12.05 -9.80
CA ILE A 259 38.60 -11.21 -8.98
C ILE A 259 37.35 -10.79 -9.75
N ASP A 260 37.49 -10.39 -11.02
CA ASP A 260 36.35 -10.00 -11.86
C ASP A 260 35.41 -11.19 -12.07
N LEU A 261 35.97 -12.40 -12.29
CA LEU A 261 35.18 -13.65 -12.38
C LEU A 261 34.48 -13.99 -11.06
N ALA A 262 35.13 -13.76 -9.92
CA ALA A 262 34.52 -13.99 -8.60
C ALA A 262 33.38 -12.99 -8.29
N TRP A 263 33.49 -11.75 -8.76
CA TRP A 263 32.40 -10.76 -8.68
C TRP A 263 31.25 -11.13 -9.62
N GLU A 264 31.53 -11.56 -10.84
CA GLU A 264 30.50 -12.00 -11.79
C GLU A 264 29.72 -13.21 -11.24
N GLU A 265 30.42 -14.21 -10.66
CA GLU A 265 29.78 -15.36 -10.02
C GLU A 265 28.97 -14.95 -8.77
N TYR A 266 29.47 -13.99 -7.99
CA TYR A 266 28.74 -13.45 -6.83
C TYR A 266 27.47 -12.71 -7.25
N GLU A 267 27.56 -11.85 -8.26
CA GLU A 267 26.43 -11.11 -8.83
C GLU A 267 25.35 -12.07 -9.34
N GLU A 268 25.73 -13.09 -10.12
CA GLU A 268 24.79 -14.10 -10.63
C GLU A 268 24.08 -14.84 -9.48
N LYS A 269 24.83 -15.28 -8.45
CA LYS A 269 24.26 -15.96 -7.28
C LYS A 269 23.37 -15.04 -6.44
N SER A 270 23.78 -13.79 -6.27
CA SER A 270 23.05 -12.77 -5.52
C SER A 270 21.72 -12.47 -6.19
N ASP A 271 21.72 -12.24 -7.50
CA ASP A 271 20.51 -11.99 -8.29
C ASP A 271 19.53 -13.16 -8.22
N ALA A 272 20.04 -14.39 -8.38
CA ALA A 272 19.21 -15.58 -8.25
C ALA A 272 18.60 -15.72 -6.84
N TYR A 273 19.38 -15.44 -5.79
CA TYR A 273 18.94 -15.48 -4.40
C TYR A 273 17.86 -14.42 -4.11
N TRP A 274 18.10 -13.16 -4.45
CA TRP A 274 17.17 -12.07 -4.18
C TRP A 274 15.89 -12.17 -5.00
N LYS A 275 15.98 -12.62 -6.25
CA LYS A 275 14.80 -12.92 -7.08
C LYS A 275 13.93 -14.01 -6.46
N LYS A 276 14.54 -15.08 -5.95
CA LYS A 276 13.82 -16.16 -5.24
C LYS A 276 13.18 -15.64 -3.95
N ARG A 277 13.91 -14.83 -3.17
CA ARG A 277 13.44 -14.21 -1.92
C ARG A 277 12.25 -13.29 -2.13
N HIS A 278 12.31 -12.41 -3.12
CA HIS A 278 11.20 -11.55 -3.49
C HIS A 278 9.98 -12.33 -3.94
N THR A 279 10.16 -13.27 -4.87
CA THR A 279 9.06 -14.07 -5.38
C THR A 279 8.31 -14.78 -4.23
N PHE A 280 9.04 -15.30 -3.24
CA PHE A 280 8.44 -15.90 -2.06
C PHE A 280 7.69 -14.87 -1.20
N THR A 281 8.34 -13.76 -0.84
CA THR A 281 7.75 -12.68 -0.05
C THR A 281 6.47 -12.14 -0.68
N ASP A 282 6.51 -11.83 -1.98
CA ASP A 282 5.37 -11.29 -2.74
C ASP A 282 4.22 -12.29 -2.79
N THR A 283 4.52 -13.58 -2.99
CA THR A 283 3.50 -14.63 -3.03
C THR A 283 2.80 -14.79 -1.69
N VAL A 284 3.56 -14.80 -0.59
CA VAL A 284 3.01 -14.92 0.77
C VAL A 284 2.20 -13.67 1.13
N ASN A 285 2.69 -12.49 0.77
CA ASN A 285 2.06 -11.23 1.13
C ASN A 285 0.93 -10.81 0.19
N LEU A 286 0.73 -11.50 -0.94
CA LEU A 286 -0.35 -11.21 -1.90
C LEU A 286 -1.74 -11.23 -1.26
N ILE A 287 -1.95 -12.02 -0.20
CA ILE A 287 -3.22 -12.09 0.53
C ILE A 287 -3.41 -10.95 1.54
N SER A 288 -2.40 -10.11 1.77
CA SER A 288 -2.45 -8.95 2.66
C SER A 288 -2.83 -7.68 1.89
N PRO A 289 -4.06 -7.14 2.05
CA PRO A 289 -4.40 -5.87 1.42
C PRO A 289 -3.47 -4.73 1.85
N SER A 290 -3.00 -4.77 3.10
CA SER A 290 -2.07 -3.79 3.66
C SER A 290 -0.73 -3.79 2.93
N TYR A 291 -0.16 -4.97 2.68
CA TYR A 291 1.10 -5.10 1.94
C TYR A 291 0.93 -4.65 0.48
N ASN A 292 -0.10 -5.16 -0.20
CA ASN A 292 -0.37 -4.80 -1.60
C ASN A 292 -0.55 -3.28 -1.77
N TYR A 293 -1.27 -2.64 -0.85
CA TYR A 293 -1.43 -1.19 -0.83
C TYR A 293 -0.11 -0.48 -0.58
N GLN A 294 0.72 -0.95 0.35
CA GLN A 294 1.97 -0.28 0.71
C GLN A 294 2.99 -0.32 -0.43
N GLU A 295 3.13 -1.45 -1.12
CA GLU A 295 3.97 -1.57 -2.32
C GLU A 295 3.52 -0.58 -3.42
N MET A 296 2.21 -0.55 -3.69
CA MET A 296 1.62 0.36 -4.67
C MET A 296 1.76 1.83 -4.29
N ALA A 297 1.50 2.15 -3.02
CA ALA A 297 1.61 3.50 -2.50
C ALA A 297 3.06 3.96 -2.51
N MET A 298 4.01 3.08 -2.21
CA MET A 298 5.43 3.38 -2.28
C MET A 298 5.86 3.69 -3.71
N ALA A 299 5.52 2.84 -4.67
CA ALA A 299 5.80 3.07 -6.09
C ALA A 299 5.20 4.39 -6.61
N LEU A 300 3.98 4.72 -6.20
CA LEU A 300 3.34 5.98 -6.60
C LEU A 300 3.95 7.20 -5.92
N THR A 301 4.29 7.09 -4.64
CA THR A 301 4.73 8.24 -3.84
C THR A 301 6.21 8.55 -4.02
N ASN A 302 7.03 7.52 -4.10
CA ASN A 302 8.47 7.65 -4.23
C ASN A 302 9.00 6.58 -5.21
N PRO A 303 8.85 6.81 -6.53
CA PRO A 303 9.28 5.85 -7.54
C PRO A 303 10.79 5.61 -7.49
N GLN A 304 11.59 6.65 -7.17
CA GLN A 304 13.03 6.51 -6.93
C GLN A 304 13.32 5.49 -5.83
N LEU A 305 12.68 5.64 -4.66
CA LEU A 305 12.89 4.71 -3.56
C LEU A 305 12.40 3.29 -3.92
N ALA A 306 11.31 3.17 -4.68
CA ALA A 306 10.81 1.88 -5.14
C ALA A 306 11.81 1.18 -6.08
N VAL A 307 12.37 1.89 -7.05
CA VAL A 307 13.40 1.35 -7.95
C VAL A 307 14.65 0.95 -7.17
N THR A 308 15.13 1.78 -6.24
CA THR A 308 16.31 1.45 -5.42
C THR A 308 16.11 0.26 -4.48
N LEU A 309 14.87 -0.01 -4.05
CA LEU A 309 14.57 -1.22 -3.27
C LEU A 309 14.44 -2.47 -4.15
N GLN A 310 14.24 -2.29 -5.46
CA GLN A 310 14.12 -3.37 -6.44
C GLN A 310 15.47 -3.67 -7.14
N SER A 311 16.36 -2.68 -7.27
CA SER A 311 17.69 -2.85 -7.85
C SER A 311 18.67 -3.36 -6.78
N TYR A 312 19.19 -4.57 -6.98
CA TYR A 312 20.09 -5.26 -6.03
C TYR A 312 21.58 -5.01 -6.26
N GLY A 313 21.94 -4.09 -7.16
CA GLY A 313 23.33 -3.73 -7.49
C GLY A 313 23.80 -2.43 -6.86
N PHE A 314 25.12 -2.19 -6.91
CA PHE A 314 25.66 -0.84 -6.80
C PHE A 314 24.96 0.01 -7.87
N ASN A 315 24.25 1.08 -7.47
CA ASN A 315 23.71 2.04 -8.43
C ASN A 315 24.85 2.49 -9.35
N ASP A 316 24.74 2.25 -10.66
CA ASP A 316 25.70 2.81 -11.59
C ASP A 316 25.55 4.35 -11.49
N PRO A 317 26.64 5.10 -11.21
CA PRO A 317 26.57 6.56 -11.18
C PRO A 317 26.02 7.19 -12.47
N TYR A 318 26.04 6.43 -13.58
CA TYR A 318 25.54 6.78 -14.89
C TYR A 318 24.13 6.24 -15.21
N ASP A 319 23.49 5.48 -14.29
CA ASP A 319 22.12 5.02 -14.50
C ASP A 319 21.19 6.23 -14.74
N GLU A 320 20.38 6.11 -15.79
CA GLU A 320 19.41 7.15 -16.10
C GLU A 320 18.46 7.36 -14.91
N PRO A 321 18.06 8.61 -14.62
CA PRO A 321 17.07 8.87 -13.60
C PRO A 321 15.83 8.02 -13.88
N PRO A 322 15.31 7.27 -12.88
CA PRO A 322 14.11 6.49 -13.08
C PRO A 322 13.03 7.44 -13.59
N GLU A 323 12.36 7.03 -14.66
CA GLU A 323 11.30 7.85 -15.25
C GLU A 323 10.35 8.31 -14.14
N SER A 324 9.83 9.52 -14.27
CA SER A 324 8.91 10.10 -13.29
C SER A 324 7.64 10.57 -13.99
N GLY A 325 6.49 10.39 -13.33
CA GLY A 325 5.18 10.80 -13.86
C GLY A 325 4.27 9.62 -14.24
N LEU A 326 3.25 9.89 -15.06
CA LEU A 326 2.27 8.89 -15.51
C LEU A 326 2.88 7.83 -16.45
N ALA A 327 3.96 8.15 -17.17
CA ALA A 327 4.64 7.20 -18.08
C ALA A 327 5.12 5.94 -17.33
N VAL A 328 5.67 6.15 -16.14
CA VAL A 328 6.14 5.12 -15.19
C VAL A 328 5.02 4.18 -14.75
N LEU A 329 3.76 4.63 -14.77
CA LEU A 329 2.64 3.76 -14.41
C LEU A 329 2.50 2.59 -15.37
N GLY A 330 2.93 2.72 -16.63
CA GLY A 330 2.89 1.61 -17.58
C GLY A 330 3.70 0.41 -17.09
N ASP A 331 4.96 0.66 -16.74
CA ASP A 331 5.89 -0.37 -16.27
C ASP A 331 5.55 -0.82 -14.85
N LEU A 332 5.20 0.12 -13.96
CA LEU A 332 4.76 -0.19 -12.59
C LEU A 332 3.47 -1.02 -12.56
N ILE A 333 2.53 -0.81 -13.49
CA ILE A 333 1.33 -1.64 -13.60
C ILE A 333 1.70 -3.06 -14.02
N GLY A 334 2.71 -3.25 -14.87
CA GLY A 334 3.22 -4.56 -15.24
C GLY A 334 3.79 -5.30 -14.05
N ASP A 335 4.72 -4.66 -13.34
CA ASP A 335 5.43 -5.26 -12.21
C ASP A 335 4.54 -5.48 -10.99
N LEU A 336 3.63 -4.55 -10.73
CA LEU A 336 2.71 -4.59 -9.58
C LEU A 336 1.29 -5.05 -9.96
N ALA A 337 1.10 -5.61 -11.16
CA ALA A 337 -0.19 -6.08 -11.66
C ALA A 337 -0.89 -7.00 -10.64
N LYS A 338 -0.11 -7.86 -9.99
CA LYS A 338 -0.60 -8.82 -8.99
C LYS A 338 -1.15 -8.10 -7.76
N ASN A 339 -0.45 -7.07 -7.26
CA ASN A 339 -0.84 -6.30 -6.09
C ASN A 339 -2.10 -5.48 -6.36
N ILE A 340 -2.18 -4.86 -7.55
CA ILE A 340 -3.39 -4.16 -8.02
C ILE A 340 -4.55 -5.15 -8.07
N LEU A 341 -4.37 -6.28 -8.75
CA LEU A 341 -5.39 -7.30 -8.90
C LEU A 341 -5.87 -7.81 -7.52
N ALA A 342 -4.95 -8.04 -6.59
CA ALA A 342 -5.28 -8.47 -5.23
C ALA A 342 -6.16 -7.45 -4.50
N LEU A 343 -5.88 -6.14 -4.62
CA LEU A 343 -6.69 -5.07 -4.01
C LEU A 343 -8.13 -4.99 -4.57
N PHE A 344 -8.39 -5.52 -5.77
CA PHE A 344 -9.74 -5.66 -6.31
C PHE A 344 -10.38 -7.01 -5.98
N VAL A 345 -9.61 -8.10 -6.09
CA VAL A 345 -10.10 -9.47 -5.92
C VAL A 345 -10.46 -9.76 -4.48
N ILE A 346 -9.63 -9.34 -3.51
CA ILE A 346 -9.89 -9.59 -2.08
C ILE A 346 -11.24 -9.02 -1.64
N PRO A 347 -11.55 -7.72 -1.80
CA PRO A 347 -12.84 -7.18 -1.41
C PRO A 347 -13.99 -7.84 -2.16
N ALA A 348 -13.84 -8.11 -3.45
CA ALA A 348 -14.87 -8.78 -4.25
C ALA A 348 -15.15 -10.21 -3.75
N ALA A 349 -14.11 -10.97 -3.41
CA ALA A 349 -14.23 -12.32 -2.88
C ALA A 349 -14.92 -12.33 -1.52
N PHE A 350 -14.48 -11.49 -0.57
CA PHE A 350 -15.11 -11.40 0.76
C PHE A 350 -16.55 -10.87 0.70
N PHE A 351 -16.83 -9.92 -0.20
CA PHE A 351 -18.19 -9.46 -0.44
C PHE A 351 -19.07 -10.58 -1.02
N GLY A 352 -18.56 -11.35 -1.99
CA GLY A 352 -19.25 -12.52 -2.54
C GLY A 352 -19.51 -13.60 -1.49
N LEU A 353 -18.55 -13.86 -0.60
CA LEU A 353 -18.71 -14.78 0.52
C LEU A 353 -19.77 -14.30 1.51
N ALA A 354 -19.78 -13.00 1.85
CA ALA A 354 -20.81 -12.39 2.69
C ALA A 354 -22.20 -12.54 2.06
N TRP A 355 -22.30 -12.28 0.75
CA TRP A 355 -23.52 -12.44 -0.02
C TRP A 355 -24.04 -13.88 0.01
N ILE A 356 -23.20 -14.86 -0.34
CA ILE A 356 -23.58 -16.28 -0.35
C ILE A 356 -24.03 -16.72 1.05
N ARG A 357 -23.27 -16.32 2.09
CA ARG A 357 -23.56 -16.72 3.46
C ARG A 357 -24.89 -16.17 3.95
N PHE A 358 -25.17 -14.90 3.68
CA PHE A 358 -26.40 -14.22 4.06
C PHE A 358 -27.62 -14.81 3.33
N MET A 359 -27.47 -15.13 2.03
CA MET A 359 -28.56 -15.74 1.25
C MET A 359 -28.94 -17.13 1.76
N ARG A 360 -27.96 -17.93 2.22
CA ARG A 360 -28.17 -19.27 2.79
C ARG A 360 -28.66 -19.28 4.23
N GLU A 361 -28.70 -18.12 4.90
CA GLU A 361 -29.08 -18.06 6.30
C GLU A 361 -30.59 -18.30 6.44
N ASP A 362 -30.96 -19.26 7.27
CA ASP A 362 -32.37 -19.58 7.52
C ASP A 362 -32.90 -18.62 8.60
N ILE A 363 -33.62 -17.59 8.16
CA ILE A 363 -34.08 -16.48 9.01
C ILE A 363 -35.52 -16.74 9.53
N ARG A 364 -35.98 -18.00 9.49
CA ARG A 364 -37.27 -18.43 10.06
C ARG A 364 -37.32 -18.26 11.57
#